data_AF-A0A2D6SVJ8-F1
#
_entry.id   AF-A0A2D6SVJ8-F1
#
_cell.length_a   1.000
_cell.length_b   1.000
_cell.length_c   1.000
_cell.angle_alpha   90.00
_cell.angle_beta   90.00
_cell.angle_gamma   90.00
#
_symmetry.space_group_name_H-M   'P 1'
#
loop_
_entity.id
_entity.type
_entity.pdbx_description
1 polymer ?
#
loop_
_entity_poly.entity_id
_entity_poly.type
_entity_poly.pdbx_seq_one_letter_code
_entity_poly.pdbx_strand_id
1 'polypeptide(L)'
;MKRFALALITLIWLCSPLVQAAEPAQTDKGVRIFDGKTFEGWEGNLDWFRIEKEAIVAGTLEKKIPRNEFLCTKKTYGDFELRLKVKLEGGKGNAGIQFRTKRIPNHHEVSGYQADVGP
;
A
#
# COMPACT_ATOMS: atom_id res chain seq x y z
N MET A 1 -83.61 25.47 7.81
CA MET A 1 -82.36 25.49 8.61
C MET A 1 -81.79 24.08 8.66
N LYS A 2 -80.80 23.75 7.82
CA LYS A 2 -80.12 22.43 7.84
C LYS A 2 -78.62 22.71 7.82
N ARG A 3 -77.93 22.33 8.89
CA ARG A 3 -76.48 22.50 9.07
C ARG A 3 -75.79 21.33 8.37
N PHE A 4 -74.92 21.61 7.40
CA PHE A 4 -74.01 20.62 6.83
C PHE A 4 -72.69 20.66 7.61
N ALA A 5 -72.27 19.51 8.15
CA ALA A 5 -70.99 19.34 8.80
C ALA A 5 -69.92 19.07 7.73
N LEU A 6 -68.85 19.86 7.74
CA LEU A 6 -67.67 19.66 6.90
C LEU A 6 -66.74 18.68 7.61
N ALA A 7 -66.52 17.50 7.03
CA ALA A 7 -65.50 16.56 7.52
C ALA A 7 -64.15 16.95 6.90
N LEU A 8 -63.20 17.37 7.75
CA LEU A 8 -61.83 17.69 7.38
C LEU A 8 -61.04 16.38 7.27
N ILE A 9 -60.69 15.95 6.06
CA ILE A 9 -59.81 14.79 5.83
C ILE A 9 -58.37 15.30 5.91
N THR A 10 -57.68 15.01 7.01
CA THR A 10 -56.24 15.24 7.14
C THR A 10 -55.47 14.07 6.53
N LEU A 11 -54.85 14.32 5.37
CA LEU A 11 -53.96 13.37 4.71
C LEU A 11 -52.59 13.41 5.40
N ILE A 12 -52.34 12.46 6.31
CA ILE A 12 -51.02 12.30 6.96
C ILE A 12 -50.08 11.65 5.95
N TRP A 13 -49.19 12.45 5.37
CA TRP A 13 -48.09 11.98 4.53
C TRP A 13 -47.03 11.34 5.45
N LEU A 14 -47.04 10.01 5.53
CA LEU A 14 -46.00 9.23 6.21
C LEU A 14 -44.67 9.38 5.46
N CYS A 15 -43.85 10.36 5.85
CA CYS A 15 -42.42 10.35 5.56
C CYS A 15 -41.80 9.15 6.26
N SER A 16 -41.68 8.02 5.56
CA SER A 16 -40.82 6.93 6.00
C SER A 16 -39.37 7.42 5.98
N PRO A 17 -38.61 7.30 7.07
CA PRO A 17 -37.19 7.60 7.02
C PRO A 17 -36.54 6.57 6.09
N LEU A 18 -35.89 7.07 5.04
CA LEU A 18 -34.96 6.28 4.24
C LEU A 18 -33.82 5.89 5.18
N VAL A 19 -33.89 4.69 5.75
CA VAL A 19 -32.76 4.09 6.44
C VAL A 19 -31.70 3.83 5.36
N GLN A 20 -30.76 4.76 5.24
CA GLN A 20 -29.60 4.58 4.39
C GLN A 20 -28.74 3.50 5.03
N ALA A 21 -28.89 2.26 4.55
CA ALA A 21 -28.04 1.16 4.92
C ALA A 21 -26.60 1.57 4.60
N ALA A 22 -25.76 1.67 5.63
CA ALA A 22 -24.33 1.84 5.44
C ALA A 22 -23.83 0.63 4.65
N GLU A 23 -23.27 0.86 3.47
CA GLU A 23 -22.64 -0.21 2.72
C GLU A 23 -21.51 -0.80 3.59
N PRO A 24 -21.42 -2.13 3.70
CA PRO A 24 -20.35 -2.75 4.46
C PRO A 24 -19.02 -2.29 3.87
N ALA A 25 -18.12 -1.79 4.73
CA ALA A 25 -16.80 -1.35 4.30
C ALA A 25 -16.12 -2.49 3.53
N GLN A 26 -15.98 -2.32 2.21
CA GLN A 26 -15.33 -3.31 1.38
C GLN A 26 -13.86 -3.36 1.81
N THR A 27 -13.50 -4.40 2.53
CA THR A 27 -12.11 -4.64 2.93
C THR A 27 -11.34 -5.01 1.67
N ASP A 28 -10.76 -4.01 1.01
CA ASP A 28 -9.79 -4.25 -0.06
C ASP A 28 -8.61 -5.01 0.55
N LYS A 29 -8.58 -6.31 0.27
CA LYS A 29 -7.56 -7.24 0.77
C LYS A 29 -6.19 -6.95 0.16
N GLY A 30 -6.10 -6.08 -0.85
CA GLY A 30 -4.88 -5.77 -1.57
C GLY A 30 -4.33 -6.98 -2.34
N VAL A 31 -3.31 -6.74 -3.16
CA VAL A 31 -2.57 -7.81 -3.85
C VAL A 31 -1.21 -7.97 -3.19
N ARG A 32 -0.88 -9.20 -2.77
CA ARG A 32 0.46 -9.51 -2.26
C ARG A 32 1.48 -9.44 -3.41
N ILE A 33 2.53 -8.65 -3.22
CA ILE A 33 3.63 -8.49 -4.18
C ILE A 33 4.87 -9.34 -3.83
N PHE A 34 4.84 -10.00 -2.67
CA PHE A 34 5.88 -10.90 -2.20
C PHE A 34 5.22 -12.15 -1.61
N ASP A 35 5.73 -13.33 -1.99
CA ASP A 35 5.22 -14.64 -1.60
C ASP A 35 5.82 -15.17 -0.29
N GLY A 36 6.81 -14.45 0.28
CA GLY A 36 7.53 -14.85 1.48
C GLY A 36 8.71 -15.81 1.21
N LYS A 37 8.95 -16.21 -0.05
CA LYS A 37 9.77 -17.38 -0.36
C LYS A 37 10.72 -17.16 -1.53
N THR A 38 10.33 -16.39 -2.53
CA THR A 38 11.08 -16.22 -3.78
C THR A 38 11.19 -14.76 -4.18
N PHE A 39 12.16 -14.49 -5.06
CA PHE A 39 12.26 -13.20 -5.76
C PHE A 39 11.48 -13.21 -7.08
N GLU A 40 10.46 -14.06 -7.21
CA GLU A 40 9.62 -14.06 -8.41
C GLU A 40 8.94 -12.69 -8.59
N GLY A 41 9.08 -12.11 -9.79
CA GLY A 41 8.61 -10.76 -10.06
C GLY A 41 9.56 -9.64 -9.59
N TRP A 42 10.74 -9.95 -9.06
CA TRP A 42 11.74 -8.98 -8.63
C TRP A 42 13.04 -9.09 -9.44
N GLU A 43 13.80 -7.99 -9.49
CA GLU A 43 15.13 -7.89 -10.08
C GLU A 43 16.05 -7.00 -9.24
N GLY A 44 17.32 -7.37 -9.13
CA GLY A 44 18.30 -6.64 -8.34
C GLY A 44 19.55 -7.47 -8.05
N ASN A 45 20.47 -6.91 -7.28
CA ASN A 45 21.72 -7.56 -6.91
C ASN A 45 21.53 -8.49 -5.69
N LEU A 46 21.44 -9.79 -5.92
CA LEU A 46 21.18 -10.78 -4.86
C LEU A 46 22.38 -10.99 -3.92
N ASP A 47 23.54 -10.39 -4.17
CA ASP A 47 24.64 -10.33 -3.19
C ASP A 47 24.29 -9.42 -1.99
N TRP A 48 23.32 -8.51 -2.17
CA TRP A 48 22.86 -7.56 -1.15
C TRP A 48 21.41 -7.75 -0.73
N PHE A 49 20.66 -8.61 -1.41
CA PHE A 49 19.27 -8.92 -1.09
C PHE A 49 19.08 -10.42 -0.93
N ARG A 50 18.49 -10.82 0.19
CA ARG A 50 18.19 -12.22 0.51
C ARG A 50 16.82 -12.36 1.15
N ILE A 51 16.31 -13.57 1.23
CA ILE A 51 15.06 -13.88 1.92
C ILE A 51 15.40 -14.64 3.19
N GLU A 52 14.99 -14.10 4.34
CA GLU A 52 15.16 -14.71 5.65
C GLU A 52 13.87 -14.57 6.44
N LYS A 53 13.40 -15.66 7.06
CA LYS A 53 12.20 -15.66 7.91
C LYS A 53 10.99 -14.98 7.24
N GLU A 54 10.74 -15.32 5.98
CA GLU A 54 9.66 -14.78 5.15
C GLU A 54 9.71 -13.25 4.93
N ALA A 55 10.89 -12.64 5.05
CA ALA A 55 11.13 -11.23 4.79
C ALA A 55 12.25 -11.03 3.77
N ILE A 56 12.14 -10.00 2.94
CA ILE A 56 13.26 -9.50 2.15
C ILE A 56 14.19 -8.74 3.09
N VAL A 57 15.46 -9.16 3.14
CA VAL A 57 16.51 -8.51 3.92
C VAL A 57 17.50 -7.85 2.97
N ALA A 58 17.67 -6.54 3.14
CA ALA A 58 18.58 -5.71 2.37
C ALA A 58 19.86 -5.41 3.15
N GLY A 59 21.01 -5.47 2.49
CA GLY A 59 22.31 -5.18 3.09
C GLY A 59 22.83 -6.26 4.04
N THR A 60 23.96 -5.99 4.69
CA THR A 60 24.55 -6.84 5.72
C THR A 60 25.29 -5.99 6.76
N LEU A 61 25.43 -6.51 7.98
CA LEU A 61 26.23 -5.89 9.05
C LEU A 61 27.71 -6.30 9.00
N GLU A 62 28.07 -7.27 8.16
CA GLU A 62 29.42 -7.86 8.10
C GLU A 62 30.40 -7.00 7.31
N LYS A 63 29.90 -6.25 6.31
CA LYS A 63 30.73 -5.44 5.41
C LYS A 63 30.00 -4.18 4.96
N LYS A 64 30.76 -3.14 4.64
CA LYS A 64 30.22 -1.88 4.11
C LYS A 64 29.68 -2.10 2.69
N ILE A 65 28.50 -1.55 2.44
CA ILE A 65 27.94 -1.49 1.08
C ILE A 65 28.72 -0.47 0.24
N PRO A 66 29.21 -0.83 -0.96
CA PRO A 66 30.08 0.05 -1.74
C PRO A 66 29.32 1.19 -2.43
N ARG A 67 28.01 1.02 -2.67
CA ARG A 67 27.12 1.96 -3.36
C ARG A 67 25.66 1.64 -3.04
N ASN A 68 24.73 2.45 -3.51
CA ASN A 68 23.31 2.12 -3.39
C ASN A 68 22.97 0.89 -4.24
N GLU A 69 22.14 0.02 -3.69
CA GLU A 69 21.65 -1.18 -4.36
C GLU A 69 20.14 -1.24 -4.22
N PHE A 70 19.46 -1.67 -5.27
CA PHE A 70 17.99 -1.62 -5.36
C PHE A 70 17.42 -2.95 -5.86
N LEU A 71 16.46 -3.48 -5.10
CA LEU A 71 15.59 -4.56 -5.51
C LEU A 71 14.26 -3.94 -6.00
N CYS A 72 13.94 -4.16 -7.27
CA CYS A 72 12.78 -3.56 -7.92
C CYS A 72 11.82 -4.66 -8.41
N THR A 73 10.52 -4.38 -8.41
CA THR A 73 9.56 -5.23 -9.11
C THR A 73 9.77 -5.10 -10.61
N LYS A 74 9.69 -6.22 -11.34
CA LYS A 74 9.66 -6.25 -12.81
C LYS A 74 8.37 -5.62 -13.36
N LYS A 75 7.29 -5.68 -12.57
CA LYS A 75 6.01 -5.05 -12.90
C LYS A 75 6.05 -3.56 -12.54
N THR A 76 5.49 -2.75 -13.41
CA THR A 76 5.16 -1.34 -13.13
C THR A 76 3.74 -1.23 -12.56
N TYR A 77 3.57 -0.34 -11.58
CA TYR A 77 2.28 -0.07 -10.95
C TYR A 77 1.87 1.39 -11.22
N GLY A 78 0.57 1.61 -11.46
CA GLY A 78 -0.03 2.93 -11.62
C GLY A 78 -0.38 3.53 -10.27
N ASP A 79 -1.67 3.70 -10.00
CA ASP A 79 -2.16 4.11 -8.69
C ASP A 79 -2.33 2.91 -7.77
N PHE A 80 -1.86 3.05 -6.53
CA PHE A 80 -1.87 1.98 -5.54
C PHE A 80 -1.79 2.56 -4.13
N GLU A 81 -2.23 1.76 -3.16
CA GLU A 81 -1.92 1.91 -1.74
C GLU A 81 -0.95 0.79 -1.34
N LEU A 82 0.27 1.14 -0.93
CA LEU A 82 1.28 0.17 -0.53
C LEU A 82 1.29 0.01 0.99
N ARG A 83 1.00 -1.20 1.45
CA ARG A 83 1.08 -1.57 2.87
C ARG A 83 2.22 -2.55 3.06
N LEU A 84 3.16 -2.22 3.94
CA LEU A 84 4.29 -3.08 4.30
C LEU A 84 4.76 -2.79 5.73
N LYS A 85 5.61 -3.66 6.26
CA LYS A 85 6.31 -3.45 7.52
C LYS A 85 7.80 -3.37 7.22
N VAL A 86 8.49 -2.44 7.88
CA VAL A 86 9.95 -2.31 7.80
C VAL A 86 10.53 -2.47 9.19
N LYS A 87 11.72 -3.07 9.26
CA LYS A 87 12.54 -3.13 10.46
C LYS A 87 13.97 -2.74 10.08
N LEU A 88 14.54 -1.77 10.79
CA LEU A 88 15.97 -1.45 10.70
C LEU A 88 16.72 -2.27 11.75
N GLU A 89 17.71 -3.05 11.33
CA GLU A 89 18.57 -3.82 12.24
C GLU A 89 19.92 -3.12 12.46
N GLY A 90 20.51 -3.31 13.64
CA GLY A 90 21.81 -2.70 14.00
C GLY A 90 21.75 -1.22 14.39
N GLY A 91 20.57 -0.58 14.34
CA GLY A 91 20.35 0.81 14.81
C GLY A 91 21.09 1.89 14.01
N LYS A 92 21.76 1.51 12.93
CA LYS A 92 22.50 2.38 12.01
C LYS A 92 22.18 1.91 10.60
N GLY A 93 21.91 2.84 9.70
CA GLY A 93 21.65 2.52 8.30
C GLY A 93 20.81 3.60 7.63
N ASN A 94 20.96 3.69 6.32
CA ASN A 94 20.11 4.47 5.45
C ASN A 94 19.48 3.48 4.47
N ALA A 95 18.17 3.36 4.53
CA ALA A 95 17.35 2.57 3.63
C ALA A 95 16.13 3.37 3.20
N GLY A 96 15.34 2.81 2.31
CA GLY A 96 14.09 3.45 1.91
C GLY A 96 13.24 2.54 1.05
N ILE A 97 11.97 2.91 0.94
CA ILE A 97 11.04 2.30 -0.01
C ILE A 97 10.90 3.24 -1.18
N GLN A 98 11.39 2.80 -2.33
CA GLN A 98 11.26 3.52 -3.59
C GLN A 98 9.90 3.25 -4.24
N PHE A 99 9.25 4.30 -4.74
CA PHE A 99 8.00 4.20 -5.48
C PHE A 99 7.96 5.16 -6.66
N ARG A 100 7.10 4.86 -7.65
CA ARG A 100 7.04 5.56 -8.96
C ARG A 100 8.45 5.73 -9.58
N THR A 101 9.28 4.72 -9.40
CA THR A 101 10.71 4.75 -9.68
C THR A 101 11.02 4.12 -11.02
N LYS A 102 12.02 4.67 -11.72
CA LYS A 102 12.55 4.15 -12.99
C LYS A 102 14.01 3.74 -12.81
N ARG A 103 14.38 2.59 -13.40
CA ARG A 103 15.78 2.21 -13.60
C ARG A 103 16.45 3.24 -14.52
N ILE A 104 17.65 3.67 -14.16
CA ILE A 104 18.50 4.47 -15.05
C ILE A 104 19.26 3.48 -15.97
N PRO A 105 19.16 3.60 -17.30
CA PRO A 105 19.85 2.70 -18.22
C PRO A 105 21.36 2.65 -17.94
N ASN A 106 21.91 1.44 -17.89
CA ASN A 106 23.35 1.19 -17.65
C ASN A 106 23.91 1.81 -16.35
N HIS A 107 23.07 1.98 -15.33
CA HIS A 107 23.48 2.52 -14.02
C HIS A 107 22.93 1.68 -12.87
N HIS A 108 23.59 1.76 -11.70
CA HIS A 108 23.13 1.11 -10.47
C HIS A 108 22.07 1.92 -9.71
N GLU A 109 21.82 3.16 -10.15
CA GLU A 109 20.92 4.09 -9.46
C GLU A 109 19.55 4.06 -10.12
N VAL A 110 18.59 4.63 -9.41
CA VAL A 110 17.21 4.75 -9.86
C VAL A 110 16.75 6.19 -9.70
N SER A 111 15.71 6.57 -10.44
CA SER A 111 15.10 7.90 -10.37
C SER A 111 13.64 7.78 -9.95
N GLY A 112 13.27 8.36 -8.81
CA GLY A 112 11.92 8.29 -8.27
C GLY A 112 11.83 8.89 -6.86
N TYR A 113 10.69 8.66 -6.22
CA TYR A 113 10.43 9.12 -4.85
C TYR A 113 10.80 8.03 -3.85
N GLN A 114 11.36 8.46 -2.71
CA GLN A 114 11.70 7.60 -1.59
C GLN A 114 10.87 7.96 -0.36
N ALA A 115 10.37 6.94 0.33
CA ALA A 115 10.05 7.04 1.74
C ALA A 115 11.27 6.52 2.53
N ASP A 116 11.99 7.44 3.19
CA ASP A 116 13.21 7.12 3.92
C ASP A 116 12.94 6.24 5.15
N VAL A 117 13.87 5.34 5.41
CA VAL A 117 13.93 4.50 6.61
C VAL A 117 15.35 4.62 7.18
N GLY A 118 15.45 5.41 8.24
CA GLY A 118 16.68 5.65 8.98
C GLY A 118 16.38 6.17 10.38
N PRO A 119 17.40 6.31 11.24
CA PRO A 119 17.28 6.95 12.55
C PRO A 119 16.97 8.46 12.44
#